data_AF-K0JJ21-F1
#
_entry.id   AF-K0JJ21-F1
#
_cell.length_a   1.000
_cell.length_b   1.000
_cell.length_c   1.000
_cell.angle_alpha   90.00
_cell.angle_beta   90.00
_cell.angle_gamma   90.00
#
_symmetry.space_group_name_H-M   'P 1'
#
loop_
_entity.id
_entity.type
_entity.pdbx_description
1 polymer ?
#
loop_
_entity_poly.entity_id
_entity_poly.type
_entity_poly.pdbx_seq_one_letter_code
_entity_poly.pdbx_strand_id
1 'polypeptide(L)'
;MKFSYKSYFWSIGTTSFRMTDFNLKIEKQLSLLNEFREKFKRHNWKDIQKQYYNHLKINGFIYGNAKNPEIDARQKTSGLVDIGLIDDNRYITEVGKELIKIVEKKNFNGNNLFNIDNDSFLYLKQLLKTHNSINNYIVRPFIVFVYIISKLNYLSNDEFTYLLPLCINKDITEKIIDYIIKLRNNNLNSIDNIIIDIIMSMDNYKDACEYFISNNEVNISIFEDIYMDRKSNKNASIYYSIYLLIYKISIENNYIYKEKLLEEIKNISGHSSLLWKKYLFKNTNRNNIVLNDVKIFHVKDEKELKEIFFQTLHLFKCKSTLKDYFDLNRRYIKITDIVLFNDDKIELDIIAKYYFKFIENGLFNIAFEKSDKLFINTDLENIDNIFNVKEKTIYNYISENLNIKIENKLELKDIVKEDRYKRFNILIDKKFNKNKIIEILNKIENRDDNEVRKLVTDNADVPTIFEYILSIAWYLISDKEGNILDYMNLYLDSDMLPKTHASGGMADIVYIYIIKMNIIQSMIY
;
A
#
# COMPACT_ATOMS: atom_id res chain seq x y z
N MET A 1 -22.22 24.49 -14.91
CA MET A 1 -21.18 25.10 -14.05
C MET A 1 -20.14 24.04 -13.78
N LYS A 2 -18.89 24.19 -14.25
CA LYS A 2 -17.94 23.08 -14.21
C LYS A 2 -17.21 22.98 -12.87
N PHE A 3 -17.55 21.97 -12.07
CA PHE A 3 -16.82 21.65 -10.85
C PHE A 3 -15.53 20.91 -11.18
N SER A 4 -14.39 21.45 -10.78
CA SER A 4 -13.10 20.81 -11.03
C SER A 4 -12.86 19.67 -10.05
N TYR A 5 -12.39 18.54 -10.58
CA TYR A 5 -11.88 17.46 -9.73
C TYR A 5 -10.69 17.99 -8.92
N LYS A 6 -10.74 17.77 -7.60
CA LYS A 6 -9.64 17.97 -6.67
C LYS A 6 -9.31 16.64 -6.00
N SER A 7 -8.03 16.33 -5.86
CA SER A 7 -7.59 15.16 -5.09
C SER A 7 -7.73 15.48 -3.61
N TYR A 8 -8.32 14.59 -2.83
CA TYR A 8 -8.47 14.71 -1.38
C TYR A 8 -7.88 13.52 -0.61
N PHE A 9 -7.04 12.75 -1.29
CA PHE A 9 -6.40 11.56 -0.74
C PHE A 9 -4.99 11.45 -1.29
N TRP A 10 -4.06 11.00 -0.45
CA TRP A 10 -2.66 10.76 -0.82
C TRP A 10 -2.39 9.33 -1.26
N SER A 11 -1.33 9.16 -2.04
CA SER A 11 -0.68 7.88 -2.30
C SER A 11 0.83 8.09 -2.38
N ILE A 12 1.62 7.13 -1.92
CA ILE A 12 3.07 7.16 -2.08
C ILE A 12 3.41 6.63 -3.47
N GLY A 13 4.13 7.40 -4.28
CA GLY A 13 4.50 6.99 -5.64
C GLY A 13 3.35 7.03 -6.66
N THR A 14 3.49 6.24 -7.73
CA THR A 14 2.51 6.20 -8.85
C THR A 14 1.99 4.79 -9.14
N THR A 15 0.69 4.68 -9.46
CA THR A 15 0.00 3.41 -9.70
C THR A 15 0.50 2.63 -10.93
N SER A 16 1.27 3.29 -11.80
CA SER A 16 1.90 2.69 -12.97
C SER A 16 3.14 1.84 -12.68
N PHE A 17 3.69 1.93 -11.47
CA PHE A 17 4.86 1.15 -11.04
C PHE A 17 4.50 0.15 -9.93
N ARG A 18 3.47 -0.68 -10.19
CA ARG A 18 3.10 -1.81 -9.32
C ARG A 18 3.74 -3.09 -9.84
N MET A 19 5.03 -3.26 -9.57
CA MET A 19 5.79 -4.43 -10.04
C MET A 19 5.86 -5.49 -8.94
N THR A 20 5.88 -6.77 -9.34
CA THR A 20 6.36 -7.87 -8.48
C THR A 20 7.83 -7.67 -8.17
N ASP A 21 8.31 -8.23 -7.05
CA ASP A 21 9.69 -8.08 -6.57
C ASP A 21 10.04 -6.59 -6.42
N PHE A 22 9.21 -5.86 -5.66
CA PHE A 22 9.14 -4.39 -5.73
C PHE A 22 10.47 -3.71 -5.38
N ASN A 23 11.12 -4.14 -4.29
CA ASN A 23 12.45 -3.69 -3.89
C ASN A 23 13.48 -3.94 -4.99
N LEU A 24 13.57 -5.17 -5.48
CA LEU A 24 14.49 -5.59 -6.54
C LEU A 24 14.28 -4.80 -7.83
N LYS A 25 13.04 -4.48 -8.17
CA LYS A 25 12.69 -3.70 -9.36
C LYS A 25 13.09 -2.23 -9.22
N ILE A 26 12.95 -1.63 -8.04
CA ILE A 26 13.48 -0.28 -7.77
C ILE A 26 15.00 -0.28 -7.97
N GLU A 27 15.69 -1.23 -7.33
CA GLU A 27 17.15 -1.35 -7.39
C GLU A 27 17.66 -1.52 -8.83
N LYS A 28 17.10 -2.50 -9.56
CA LYS A 28 17.45 -2.74 -10.97
C LYS A 28 17.16 -1.53 -11.85
N GLN A 29 16.03 -0.85 -11.64
CA GLN A 29 15.67 0.33 -12.41
C GLN A 29 16.64 1.48 -12.14
N LEU A 30 17.07 1.68 -10.89
CA LEU A 30 18.06 2.70 -10.56
C LEU A 30 19.41 2.42 -11.22
N SER A 31 19.89 1.17 -11.22
CA SER A 31 21.13 0.81 -11.92
C SER A 31 21.05 1.09 -13.42
N LEU A 32 19.95 0.69 -14.08
CA LEU A 32 19.72 0.95 -15.50
C LEU A 32 19.60 2.45 -15.80
N LEU A 33 18.91 3.20 -14.95
CA LEU A 33 18.78 4.64 -15.10
C LEU A 33 20.11 5.36 -14.92
N ASN A 34 20.95 4.89 -13.99
CA ASN A 34 22.30 5.41 -13.78
C ASN A 34 23.15 5.21 -15.04
N GLU A 35 23.19 4.00 -15.58
CA GLU A 35 23.90 3.68 -16.84
C GLU A 35 23.39 4.54 -18.01
N PHE A 36 22.06 4.68 -18.12
CA PHE A 36 21.45 5.50 -19.15
C PHE A 36 21.83 6.98 -19.01
N ARG A 37 21.81 7.52 -17.78
CA ARG A 37 22.14 8.92 -17.52
C ARG A 37 23.61 9.23 -17.76
N GLU A 38 24.51 8.26 -17.57
CA GLU A 38 25.92 8.40 -17.95
C GLU A 38 26.10 8.62 -19.46
N LYS A 39 25.22 8.04 -20.29
CA LYS A 39 25.22 8.24 -21.76
C LYS A 39 24.54 9.56 -22.18
N PHE A 40 23.58 10.06 -21.39
CA PHE A 40 22.76 11.22 -21.72
C PHE A 40 22.90 12.41 -20.73
N LYS A 41 24.11 12.64 -20.20
CA LYS A 41 24.40 13.62 -19.11
C LYS A 41 23.95 15.07 -19.33
N ARG A 42 23.78 15.51 -20.58
CA ARG A 42 23.43 16.90 -20.93
C ARG A 42 22.01 17.06 -21.47
N HIS A 43 21.24 15.97 -21.55
CA HIS A 43 19.91 15.99 -22.15
C HIS A 43 18.83 16.17 -21.09
N ASN A 44 17.82 16.98 -21.41
CA ASN A 44 16.63 17.10 -20.58
C ASN A 44 15.88 15.75 -20.58
N TRP A 45 15.29 15.38 -19.44
CA TRP A 45 14.52 14.14 -19.33
C TRP A 45 13.42 14.02 -20.39
N LYS A 46 12.71 15.11 -20.69
CA LYS A 46 11.59 15.09 -21.64
C LYS A 46 12.01 14.64 -23.04
N ASP A 47 13.25 14.92 -23.44
CA ASP A 47 13.75 14.66 -24.79
C ASP A 47 14.23 13.21 -24.99
N ILE A 48 14.45 12.48 -23.89
CA ILE A 48 15.09 11.16 -23.89
C ILE A 48 14.21 10.03 -23.34
N GLN A 49 12.91 10.29 -23.10
CA GLN A 49 12.01 9.31 -22.48
C GLN A 49 11.82 8.06 -23.34
N LYS A 50 11.70 8.23 -24.66
CA LYS A 50 11.57 7.11 -25.61
C LYS A 50 12.83 6.24 -25.65
N GLN A 51 14.00 6.88 -25.61
CA GLN A 51 15.31 6.23 -25.60
C GLN A 51 15.49 5.44 -24.30
N TYR A 52 15.06 6.00 -23.16
CA TYR A 52 15.06 5.28 -21.90
C TYR A 52 14.11 4.08 -21.91
N TYR A 53 12.90 4.21 -22.44
CA TYR A 53 11.98 3.08 -22.62
C TYR A 53 12.66 1.95 -23.40
N ASN A 54 13.31 2.27 -24.52
CA ASN A 54 14.04 1.28 -25.32
C ASN A 54 15.20 0.66 -24.55
N HIS A 55 15.92 1.45 -23.75
CA HIS A 55 17.00 0.95 -22.89
C HIS A 55 16.47 -0.05 -21.83
N LEU A 56 15.34 0.24 -21.19
CA LEU A 56 14.68 -0.70 -20.28
C LEU A 56 14.28 -2.00 -21.00
N LYS A 57 13.78 -1.90 -22.23
CA LYS A 57 13.35 -3.05 -23.03
C LYS A 57 14.53 -3.95 -23.43
N ILE A 58 15.61 -3.35 -23.92
CA ILE A 58 16.84 -4.07 -24.33
C ILE A 58 17.42 -4.85 -23.14
N ASN A 59 17.34 -4.28 -21.94
CA ASN A 59 17.82 -4.91 -20.71
C ASN A 59 16.78 -5.85 -20.04
N GLY A 60 15.69 -6.21 -20.72
CA GLY A 60 14.70 -7.15 -20.19
C GLY A 60 13.92 -6.65 -18.96
N PHE A 61 13.95 -5.35 -18.67
CA PHE A 61 13.22 -4.77 -17.54
C PHE A 61 11.72 -4.66 -17.82
N ILE A 62 11.36 -4.43 -19.09
CA ILE A 62 9.98 -4.36 -19.60
C ILE A 62 9.83 -5.22 -20.85
N TYR A 63 8.59 -5.67 -21.09
CA TYR A 63 8.24 -6.53 -22.21
C TYR A 63 7.12 -5.90 -23.06
N GLY A 64 7.03 -6.29 -24.33
CA GLY A 64 6.02 -5.81 -25.27
C GLY A 64 6.36 -4.46 -25.94
N ASN A 65 5.36 -3.87 -26.59
CA ASN A 65 5.43 -2.58 -27.28
C ASN A 65 4.37 -1.64 -26.71
N ALA A 66 4.79 -0.63 -25.95
CA ALA A 66 3.88 0.40 -25.46
C ALA A 66 3.34 1.26 -26.60
N LYS A 67 2.04 1.61 -26.55
CA LYS A 67 1.44 2.57 -27.49
C LYS A 67 2.08 3.96 -27.38
N ASN A 68 2.43 4.38 -26.16
CA ASN A 68 3.09 5.65 -25.87
C ASN A 68 4.32 5.41 -24.98
N PRO A 69 5.48 5.03 -25.56
CA PRO A 69 6.70 4.69 -24.82
C PRO A 69 7.17 5.79 -23.85
N GLU A 70 7.04 7.07 -24.23
CA GLU A 70 7.47 8.21 -23.42
C GLU A 70 6.64 8.34 -22.13
N ILE A 71 5.32 8.18 -22.25
CA ILE A 71 4.40 8.22 -21.11
C ILE A 71 4.72 7.08 -20.14
N ASP A 72 4.96 5.87 -20.67
CA ASP A 72 5.28 4.70 -19.86
C ASP A 72 6.64 4.85 -19.15
N ALA A 73 7.68 5.32 -19.84
CA ALA A 73 8.98 5.64 -19.23
C ALA A 73 8.86 6.67 -18.10
N ARG A 74 8.08 7.74 -18.32
CA ARG A 74 7.81 8.74 -17.27
C ARG A 74 7.10 8.11 -16.08
N GLN A 75 6.04 7.36 -16.35
CA GLN A 75 5.22 6.68 -15.34
C GLN A 75 6.02 5.69 -14.50
N LYS A 76 6.95 4.95 -15.10
CA LYS A 76 7.83 4.01 -14.40
C LYS A 76 8.87 4.69 -13.52
N THR A 77 9.21 5.95 -13.77
CA THR A 77 10.24 6.67 -13.00
C THR A 77 9.67 7.66 -12.00
N SER A 78 8.42 8.10 -12.16
CA SER A 78 7.79 9.08 -11.27
C SER A 78 7.81 8.66 -9.80
N GLY A 79 7.49 7.40 -9.50
CA GLY A 79 7.52 6.92 -8.11
C GLY A 79 8.91 7.00 -7.44
N LEU A 80 10.00 6.95 -8.22
CA LEU A 80 11.36 7.10 -7.71
C LEU A 80 11.70 8.56 -7.37
N VAL A 81 11.08 9.52 -8.08
CA VAL A 81 11.18 10.95 -7.77
C VAL A 81 10.43 11.26 -6.49
N ASP A 82 9.21 10.71 -6.37
CA ASP A 82 8.32 10.98 -5.25
C ASP A 82 8.99 10.62 -3.90
N ILE A 83 9.80 9.56 -3.87
CA ILE A 83 10.56 9.15 -2.68
C ILE A 83 12.03 9.63 -2.67
N GLY A 84 12.43 10.48 -3.61
CA GLY A 84 13.72 11.17 -3.61
C GLY A 84 14.94 10.35 -4.02
N LEU A 85 14.76 9.18 -4.65
CA LEU A 85 15.88 8.37 -5.17
C LEU A 85 16.49 8.98 -6.43
N ILE A 86 15.70 9.76 -7.18
CA ILE A 86 16.11 10.52 -8.36
C ILE A 86 15.45 11.90 -8.35
N ASP A 87 16.03 12.86 -9.07
CA ASP A 87 15.46 14.22 -9.15
C ASP A 87 14.40 14.37 -10.27
N ASP A 88 13.88 15.59 -10.44
CA ASP A 88 12.87 15.90 -11.47
C ASP A 88 13.39 15.67 -12.90
N ASN A 89 14.70 15.81 -13.11
CA ASN A 89 15.38 15.44 -14.34
C ASN A 89 15.84 13.98 -14.35
N ARG A 90 15.41 13.13 -13.42
CA ARG A 90 15.79 11.70 -13.34
C ARG A 90 17.30 11.47 -13.27
N TYR A 91 18.07 12.39 -12.69
CA TYR A 91 19.43 12.12 -12.24
C TYR A 91 19.39 11.39 -10.90
N ILE A 92 20.34 10.48 -10.69
CA ILE A 92 20.45 9.76 -9.43
C ILE A 92 20.89 10.73 -8.32
N THR A 93 20.10 10.80 -7.24
CA THR A 93 20.36 11.67 -6.09
C THR A 93 21.42 11.04 -5.19
N GLU A 94 21.82 11.74 -4.11
CA GLU A 94 22.73 11.15 -3.12
C GLU A 94 22.16 9.89 -2.49
N VAL A 95 20.85 9.88 -2.22
CA VAL A 95 20.13 8.73 -1.67
C VAL A 95 20.12 7.58 -2.68
N GLY A 96 19.80 7.85 -3.95
CA GLY A 96 19.82 6.82 -4.99
C GLY A 96 21.19 6.19 -5.17
N LYS A 97 22.26 6.98 -5.06
CA LYS A 97 23.65 6.48 -5.10
C LYS A 97 23.97 5.59 -3.91
N GLU A 98 23.52 5.95 -2.70
CA GLU A 98 23.73 5.10 -1.53
C GLU A 98 22.97 3.77 -1.65
N LEU A 99 21.75 3.78 -2.20
CA LEU A 99 21.00 2.54 -2.46
C LEU A 99 21.73 1.64 -3.47
N ILE A 100 22.20 2.20 -4.59
CA ILE A 100 23.00 1.45 -5.58
C ILE A 100 24.24 0.84 -4.91
N LYS A 101 24.94 1.61 -4.06
CA LYS A 101 26.13 1.15 -3.35
C LYS A 101 25.83 0.03 -2.34
N ILE A 102 24.71 0.06 -1.64
CA ILE A 102 24.27 -1.03 -0.75
C ILE A 102 24.10 -2.31 -1.57
N VAL A 103 23.42 -2.21 -2.71
CA VAL A 103 23.14 -3.34 -3.61
C VAL A 103 24.42 -3.91 -4.22
N GLU A 104 25.26 -3.06 -4.82
CA GLU A 104 26.52 -3.48 -5.48
C GLU A 104 27.48 -4.16 -4.50
N LYS A 105 27.54 -3.68 -3.25
CA LYS A 105 28.39 -4.25 -2.20
C LYS A 105 27.74 -5.40 -1.44
N LYS A 106 26.48 -5.75 -1.75
CA LYS A 106 25.66 -6.71 -0.98
C LYS A 106 25.64 -6.41 0.52
N ASN A 107 25.69 -5.13 0.89
CA ASN A 107 25.81 -4.69 2.28
C ASN A 107 24.42 -4.52 2.91
N PHE A 108 23.58 -5.55 2.85
CA PHE A 108 22.21 -5.50 3.36
C PHE A 108 22.16 -5.59 4.90
N ASN A 109 23.09 -6.32 5.52
CA ASN A 109 23.10 -6.52 6.97
C ASN A 109 23.17 -5.20 7.73
N GLY A 110 22.09 -4.87 8.43
CA GLY A 110 21.98 -3.61 9.16
C GLY A 110 22.48 -3.67 10.60
N ASN A 111 23.08 -2.56 11.04
CA ASN A 111 23.37 -2.29 12.46
C ASN A 111 22.80 -0.92 12.86
N ASN A 112 21.54 -0.67 12.52
CA ASN A 112 20.83 0.56 12.86
C ASN A 112 19.95 0.38 14.11
N LEU A 113 19.29 1.48 14.52
CA LEU A 113 18.41 1.55 15.69
C LEU A 113 17.23 0.56 15.61
N PHE A 114 16.68 0.34 14.43
CA PHE A 114 15.50 -0.52 14.22
C PHE A 114 15.85 -2.00 13.97
N ASN A 115 17.15 -2.34 13.90
CA ASN A 115 17.61 -3.70 13.62
C ASN A 115 17.04 -4.30 12.32
N ILE A 116 16.87 -3.45 11.30
CA ILE A 116 16.43 -3.80 9.94
C ILE A 116 17.60 -3.71 8.95
N ASP A 117 17.42 -4.21 7.72
CA ASP A 117 18.44 -4.14 6.67
C ASP A 117 18.79 -2.69 6.28
N ASN A 118 20.00 -2.47 5.75
CA ASN A 118 20.50 -1.13 5.42
C ASN A 118 19.71 -0.44 4.31
N ASP A 119 19.23 -1.18 3.31
CA ASP A 119 18.34 -0.67 2.26
C ASP A 119 16.97 -0.32 2.85
N SER A 120 16.38 -1.18 3.67
CA SER A 120 15.12 -0.91 4.38
C SER A 120 15.22 0.31 5.28
N PHE A 121 16.36 0.50 5.97
CA PHE A 121 16.64 1.70 6.77
C PHE A 121 16.79 2.95 5.89
N LEU A 122 17.42 2.85 4.72
CA LEU A 122 17.48 3.95 3.76
C LEU A 122 16.07 4.32 3.27
N TYR A 123 15.22 3.34 2.94
CA TYR A 123 13.82 3.57 2.57
C TYR A 123 13.03 4.21 3.69
N LEU A 124 13.20 3.75 4.94
CA LEU A 124 12.58 4.37 6.11
C LEU A 124 12.92 5.86 6.21
N LYS A 125 14.21 6.22 6.12
CA LYS A 125 14.65 7.63 6.10
C LYS A 125 14.02 8.41 4.95
N GLN A 126 13.85 7.81 3.78
CA GLN A 126 13.20 8.47 2.64
C GLN A 126 11.70 8.68 2.85
N LEU A 127 10.98 7.70 3.39
CA LEU A 127 9.55 7.84 3.64
C LEU A 127 9.24 8.87 4.73
N LEU A 128 10.12 9.00 5.73
CA LEU A 128 10.03 10.09 6.72
C LEU A 128 10.19 11.49 6.08
N LYS A 129 10.81 11.61 4.90
CA LYS A 129 10.99 12.87 4.15
C LYS A 129 10.00 13.08 3.02
N THR A 130 9.41 12.01 2.52
CA THR A 130 8.47 12.01 1.41
C THR A 130 7.24 12.84 1.75
N HIS A 131 6.82 13.68 0.82
CA HIS A 131 5.63 14.52 0.96
C HIS A 131 4.82 14.57 -0.33
N ASN A 132 3.51 14.76 -0.20
CA ASN A 132 2.56 14.97 -1.29
C ASN A 132 1.98 16.37 -1.18
N SER A 133 1.71 16.99 -2.33
CA SER A 133 0.90 18.20 -2.42
C SER A 133 -0.52 17.86 -2.87
N ILE A 134 -1.53 18.17 -2.05
CA ILE A 134 -2.92 17.77 -2.25
C ILE A 134 -3.84 18.97 -2.01
N ASN A 135 -4.42 19.51 -3.08
CA ASN A 135 -5.37 20.63 -3.01
C ASN A 135 -4.90 21.75 -2.04
N ASN A 136 -3.65 22.20 -2.23
CA ASN A 136 -2.90 23.17 -1.41
C ASN A 136 -2.38 22.70 -0.05
N TYR A 137 -2.75 21.51 0.41
CA TYR A 137 -2.13 20.90 1.58
C TYR A 137 -0.81 20.23 1.23
N ILE A 138 0.09 20.19 2.19
CA ILE A 138 1.27 19.35 2.18
C ILE A 138 1.07 18.28 3.24
N VAL A 139 1.34 17.03 2.90
CA VAL A 139 1.25 15.91 3.82
C VAL A 139 2.48 15.03 3.66
N ARG A 140 3.02 14.52 4.77
CA ARG A 140 4.05 13.48 4.80
C ARG A 140 3.37 12.16 5.13
N PRO A 141 3.00 11.34 4.13
CA PRO A 141 2.13 10.18 4.32
C PRO A 141 2.62 9.20 5.39
N PHE A 142 3.92 8.93 5.40
CA PHE A 142 4.50 7.99 6.35
C PHE A 142 4.48 8.52 7.78
N ILE A 143 4.71 9.82 7.98
CA ILE A 143 4.61 10.47 9.30
C ILE A 143 3.18 10.40 9.83
N VAL A 144 2.19 10.71 8.98
CA VAL A 144 0.77 10.57 9.33
C VAL A 144 0.43 9.13 9.72
N PHE A 145 0.92 8.16 8.95
CA PHE A 145 0.74 6.74 9.24
C PHE A 145 1.29 6.33 10.60
N VAL A 146 2.57 6.63 10.90
CA VAL A 146 3.18 6.24 12.18
C VAL A 146 2.58 6.99 13.37
N TYR A 147 2.13 8.24 13.19
CA TYR A 147 1.39 8.99 14.20
C TYR A 147 0.04 8.35 14.52
N ILE A 148 -0.73 7.97 13.51
CA ILE A 148 -2.03 7.32 13.71
C ILE A 148 -1.85 5.95 14.38
N ILE A 149 -0.85 5.16 13.96
CA ILE A 149 -0.57 3.88 14.60
C ILE A 149 -0.09 4.07 16.05
N SER A 150 0.73 5.08 16.36
CA SER A 150 1.17 5.29 17.75
C SER A 150 0.00 5.56 18.69
N LYS A 151 -1.04 6.26 18.19
CA LYS A 151 -2.32 6.50 18.90
C LYS A 151 -3.20 5.26 19.01
N LEU A 152 -3.33 4.49 17.92
CA LEU A 152 -4.35 3.44 17.79
C LEU A 152 -3.82 2.01 17.98
N ASN A 153 -2.50 1.85 18.13
CA ASN A 153 -1.71 0.62 18.14
C ASN A 153 -1.69 -0.18 16.83
N TYR A 154 -2.80 -0.19 16.09
CA TYR A 154 -2.95 -0.89 14.82
C TYR A 154 -3.94 -0.14 13.92
N LEU A 155 -3.99 -0.51 12.64
CA LEU A 155 -5.10 -0.21 11.73
C LEU A 155 -5.66 -1.52 11.16
N SER A 156 -6.97 -1.62 10.95
CA SER A 156 -7.54 -2.69 10.13
C SER A 156 -7.22 -2.45 8.65
N ASN A 157 -7.36 -3.48 7.81
CA ASN A 157 -7.17 -3.33 6.37
C ASN A 157 -8.09 -2.25 5.76
N ASP A 158 -9.33 -2.16 6.23
CA ASP A 158 -10.28 -1.16 5.74
C ASP A 158 -9.92 0.25 6.22
N GLU A 159 -9.48 0.41 7.47
CA GLU A 159 -9.04 1.71 8.00
C GLU A 159 -7.79 2.21 7.25
N PHE A 160 -6.81 1.33 7.01
CA PHE A 160 -5.61 1.66 6.24
C PHE A 160 -5.93 1.92 4.77
N THR A 161 -6.85 1.17 4.17
CA THR A 161 -7.24 1.36 2.76
C THR A 161 -8.01 2.66 2.56
N TYR A 162 -9.04 2.89 3.38
CA TYR A 162 -10.07 3.87 3.07
C TYR A 162 -10.01 5.14 3.91
N LEU A 163 -9.44 5.09 5.12
CA LEU A 163 -9.42 6.26 6.02
C LEU A 163 -8.06 6.93 6.07
N LEU A 164 -6.98 6.16 6.23
CA LEU A 164 -5.62 6.68 6.34
C LEU A 164 -5.25 7.66 5.20
N PRO A 165 -5.54 7.37 3.90
CA PRO A 165 -5.21 8.29 2.82
C PRO A 165 -5.97 9.62 2.84
N LEU A 166 -7.09 9.72 3.56
CA LEU A 166 -7.90 10.93 3.69
C LEU A 166 -7.26 11.95 4.65
N CYS A 167 -6.31 11.53 5.48
CA CYS A 167 -5.58 12.37 6.42
C CYS A 167 -4.62 13.33 5.70
N ILE A 168 -5.15 14.41 5.15
CA ILE A 168 -4.40 15.39 4.32
C ILE A 168 -4.03 16.67 5.08
N ASN A 169 -4.61 16.90 6.25
CA ASN A 169 -4.33 18.02 7.15
C ASN A 169 -4.62 17.65 8.61
N LYS A 170 -4.31 18.55 9.55
CA LYS A 170 -4.47 18.35 11.00
C LYS A 170 -5.92 18.01 11.38
N ASP A 171 -6.86 18.88 11.02
CA ASP A 171 -8.27 18.75 11.41
C ASP A 171 -8.90 17.43 10.94
N ILE A 172 -8.66 17.05 9.69
CA ILE A 172 -9.19 15.79 9.12
C ILE A 172 -8.55 14.58 9.81
N THR A 173 -7.26 14.66 10.13
CA THR A 173 -6.53 13.56 10.77
C THR A 173 -7.05 13.29 12.18
N GLU A 174 -7.23 14.33 12.99
CA GLU A 174 -7.84 14.21 14.33
C GLU A 174 -9.26 13.65 14.24
N LYS A 175 -10.06 14.16 13.31
CA LYS A 175 -11.43 13.68 13.09
C LYS A 175 -11.46 12.19 12.69
N ILE A 176 -10.52 11.74 11.86
CA ILE A 176 -10.41 10.33 11.45
C ILE A 176 -10.00 9.44 12.63
N ILE A 177 -9.07 9.87 13.48
CA ILE A 177 -8.70 9.14 14.70
C ILE A 177 -9.93 8.95 15.59
N ASP A 178 -10.70 10.02 15.83
CA ASP A 178 -11.94 9.95 16.60
C ASP A 178 -12.99 9.02 15.97
N TYR A 179 -13.13 9.08 14.65
CA TYR A 179 -14.03 8.19 13.93
C TYR A 179 -13.62 6.72 14.06
N ILE A 180 -12.32 6.41 13.96
CA ILE A 180 -11.82 5.04 14.13
C ILE A 180 -12.06 4.55 15.56
N ILE A 181 -11.80 5.38 16.58
CA ILE A 181 -12.08 5.02 17.98
C ILE A 181 -13.57 4.71 18.17
N LYS A 182 -14.46 5.54 17.60
CA LYS A 182 -15.91 5.31 17.67
C LYS A 182 -16.33 4.04 16.91
N LEU A 183 -15.78 3.81 15.72
CA LEU A 183 -16.02 2.61 14.90
C LEU A 183 -15.71 1.33 15.69
N ARG A 184 -14.54 1.28 16.34
CA ARG A 184 -14.08 0.12 17.12
C ARG A 184 -14.90 -0.14 18.38
N ASN A 185 -15.50 0.90 18.95
CA ASN A 185 -16.38 0.80 20.12
C ASN A 185 -17.84 0.42 19.77
N ASN A 186 -18.09 -0.11 18.56
CA ASN A 186 -19.41 -0.48 18.04
C ASN A 186 -20.43 0.68 17.98
N ASN A 187 -19.96 1.92 17.81
CA ASN A 187 -20.87 3.03 17.51
C ASN A 187 -21.29 2.97 16.03
N LEU A 188 -22.51 3.44 15.73
CA LEU A 188 -23.26 3.40 14.45
C LEU A 188 -22.55 3.90 13.16
N ASN A 189 -21.27 4.23 13.21
CA ASN A 189 -20.52 4.68 12.05
C ASN A 189 -20.09 3.49 11.19
N SER A 190 -20.16 3.64 9.87
CA SER A 190 -19.52 2.74 8.93
C SER A 190 -18.34 3.46 8.26
N ILE A 191 -17.38 2.71 7.72
CA ILE A 191 -16.32 3.27 6.87
C ILE A 191 -16.92 4.16 5.76
N ASP A 192 -18.05 3.72 5.18
CA ASP A 192 -18.73 4.45 4.11
C ASP A 192 -19.29 5.80 4.59
N ASN A 193 -19.89 5.85 5.79
CA ASN A 193 -20.38 7.09 6.38
C ASN A 193 -19.23 8.06 6.69
N ILE A 194 -18.10 7.55 7.20
CA ILE A 194 -16.92 8.38 7.49
C ILE A 194 -16.38 9.00 6.19
N ILE A 195 -16.27 8.21 5.11
CA ILE A 195 -15.81 8.71 3.81
C ILE A 195 -16.76 9.79 3.29
N ILE A 196 -18.08 9.57 3.37
CA ILE A 196 -19.09 10.55 2.96
C ILE A 196 -18.94 11.84 3.78
N ASP A 197 -18.85 11.76 5.11
CA ASP A 197 -18.70 12.91 6.00
C ASP A 197 -17.48 13.76 5.65
N ILE A 198 -16.36 13.14 5.28
CA ILE A 198 -15.14 13.86 4.87
C ILE A 198 -15.28 14.46 3.47
N ILE A 199 -15.78 13.72 2.49
CA ILE A 199 -15.90 14.23 1.11
C ILE A 199 -16.92 15.37 1.05
N MET A 200 -18.08 15.19 1.69
CA MET A 200 -19.15 16.17 1.73
C MET A 200 -18.80 17.38 2.60
N SER A 201 -17.72 17.34 3.39
CA SER A 201 -17.23 18.55 4.06
C SER A 201 -16.44 19.48 3.13
N MET A 202 -16.05 19.02 1.94
CA MET A 202 -15.27 19.80 0.96
C MET A 202 -16.16 20.72 0.13
N ASP A 203 -15.75 21.98 -0.05
CA ASP A 203 -16.57 23.01 -0.70
C ASP A 203 -17.03 22.62 -2.10
N ASN A 204 -16.12 22.12 -2.96
CA ASN A 204 -16.48 21.74 -4.33
C ASN A 204 -17.48 20.57 -4.40
N TYR A 205 -17.51 19.69 -3.39
CA TYR A 205 -18.50 18.61 -3.31
C TYR A 205 -19.84 19.10 -2.77
N LYS A 206 -19.83 20.02 -1.80
CA LYS A 206 -21.06 20.70 -1.33
C LYS A 206 -21.72 21.45 -2.47
N ASP A 207 -20.96 22.31 -3.15
CA ASP A 207 -21.46 23.14 -4.25
C ASP A 207 -21.99 22.27 -5.40
N ALA A 208 -21.29 21.18 -5.75
CA ALA A 208 -21.74 20.26 -6.79
C ALA A 208 -23.01 19.50 -6.42
N CYS A 209 -23.16 19.10 -5.15
CA CYS A 209 -24.36 18.44 -4.65
C CYS A 209 -25.55 19.41 -4.64
N GLU A 210 -25.36 20.62 -4.12
CA GLU A 210 -26.37 21.68 -4.10
C GLU A 210 -26.80 22.07 -5.52
N TYR A 211 -25.84 22.17 -6.44
CA TYR A 211 -26.11 22.36 -7.86
C TYR A 211 -26.97 21.21 -8.41
N PHE A 212 -26.62 19.95 -8.15
CA PHE A 212 -27.42 18.82 -8.62
C PHE A 212 -28.86 18.85 -8.10
N ILE A 213 -29.01 19.10 -6.79
CA ILE A 213 -30.30 19.14 -6.10
C ILE A 213 -31.19 20.28 -6.61
N SER A 214 -30.61 21.46 -6.87
CA SER A 214 -31.38 22.68 -7.20
C SER A 214 -31.83 22.73 -8.66
N ASN A 215 -31.30 21.87 -9.53
CA ASN A 215 -31.72 21.81 -10.93
C ASN A 215 -32.97 20.94 -11.09
N ASN A 216 -34.06 21.51 -11.62
CA ASN A 216 -35.31 20.79 -11.84
C ASN A 216 -35.22 19.77 -12.98
N GLU A 217 -34.54 20.10 -14.08
CA GLU A 217 -34.38 19.19 -15.21
C GLU A 217 -33.02 18.49 -15.17
N VAL A 218 -33.02 17.16 -15.08
CA VAL A 218 -31.79 16.36 -15.07
C VAL A 218 -31.40 15.96 -16.49
N ASN A 219 -30.27 16.49 -16.97
CA ASN A 219 -29.73 16.21 -18.30
C ASN A 219 -28.24 15.80 -18.23
N ILE A 220 -27.70 15.40 -19.39
CA ILE A 220 -26.31 14.96 -19.50
C ILE A 220 -25.29 16.03 -19.09
N SER A 221 -25.55 17.31 -19.38
CA SER A 221 -24.63 18.40 -19.02
C SER A 221 -24.47 18.53 -17.51
N ILE A 222 -25.55 18.34 -16.75
CA ILE A 222 -25.48 18.33 -15.28
C ILE A 222 -24.60 17.19 -14.80
N PHE A 223 -24.74 16.00 -15.38
CA PHE A 223 -23.89 14.85 -15.05
C PHE A 223 -22.43 15.08 -15.39
N GLU A 224 -22.12 15.75 -16.50
CA GLU A 224 -20.74 16.14 -16.83
C GLU A 224 -20.12 17.08 -15.80
N ASP A 225 -20.93 17.98 -15.22
CA ASP A 225 -20.51 18.92 -14.17
C ASP A 225 -20.33 18.23 -12.81
N ILE A 226 -21.31 17.43 -12.37
CA ILE A 226 -21.32 16.81 -11.04
C ILE A 226 -20.42 15.58 -10.96
N TYR A 227 -20.16 14.92 -12.08
CA TYR A 227 -19.32 13.72 -12.09
C TYR A 227 -17.87 14.05 -11.72
N MET A 228 -17.40 15.30 -11.94
CA MET A 228 -16.09 15.78 -11.47
C MET A 228 -14.92 14.84 -11.83
N ASP A 229 -14.68 14.60 -13.12
CA ASP A 229 -13.55 13.78 -13.61
C ASP A 229 -12.48 14.62 -14.33
N ARG A 230 -11.23 14.15 -14.29
CA ARG A 230 -10.09 14.84 -14.93
C ARG A 230 -10.10 14.74 -16.46
N LYS A 231 -10.66 13.65 -17.03
CA LYS A 231 -10.70 13.38 -18.48
C LYS A 231 -11.91 12.53 -18.88
N SER A 232 -12.75 13.04 -19.79
CA SER A 232 -13.85 12.40 -20.56
C SER A 232 -15.30 12.55 -20.05
N ASN A 233 -16.22 12.74 -21.01
CA ASN A 233 -17.68 12.81 -20.83
C ASN A 233 -18.35 11.42 -20.90
N LYS A 234 -17.62 10.35 -21.26
CA LYS A 234 -18.21 9.01 -21.48
C LYS A 234 -18.80 8.43 -20.20
N ASN A 235 -18.08 8.51 -19.08
CA ASN A 235 -18.58 7.95 -17.82
C ASN A 235 -19.79 8.74 -17.28
N ALA A 236 -19.84 10.06 -17.50
CA ALA A 236 -20.99 10.87 -17.13
C ALA A 236 -22.29 10.37 -17.82
N SER A 237 -22.21 9.96 -19.09
CA SER A 237 -23.36 9.39 -19.81
C SER A 237 -23.88 8.06 -19.25
N ILE A 238 -22.97 7.21 -18.77
CA ILE A 238 -23.33 5.95 -18.10
C ILE A 238 -24.06 6.27 -16.80
N TYR A 239 -23.51 7.17 -15.98
CA TYR A 239 -24.13 7.53 -14.70
C TYR A 239 -25.46 8.27 -14.87
N TYR A 240 -25.62 9.09 -15.90
CA TYR A 240 -26.90 9.70 -16.25
C TYR A 240 -27.95 8.62 -16.55
N SER A 241 -27.59 7.63 -17.37
CA SER A 241 -28.48 6.51 -17.71
C SER A 241 -28.86 5.69 -16.48
N ILE A 242 -27.91 5.42 -15.59
CA ILE A 242 -28.15 4.74 -14.32
C ILE A 242 -29.10 5.56 -13.43
N TYR A 243 -28.90 6.86 -13.32
CA TYR A 243 -29.78 7.73 -12.53
C TYR A 243 -31.22 7.68 -13.03
N LEU A 244 -31.45 7.78 -14.33
CA LEU A 244 -32.78 7.68 -14.92
C LEU A 244 -33.44 6.33 -14.61
N LEU A 245 -32.69 5.22 -14.70
CA LEU A 245 -33.20 3.89 -14.39
C LEU A 245 -33.53 3.74 -12.90
N ILE A 246 -32.71 4.31 -12.02
CA ILE A 246 -33.00 4.34 -10.58
C ILE A 246 -34.25 5.19 -10.32
N TYR A 247 -34.39 6.36 -10.93
CA TYR A 247 -35.59 7.20 -10.82
C TYR A 247 -36.86 6.44 -11.20
N LYS A 248 -36.83 5.71 -12.33
CA LYS A 248 -37.97 4.88 -12.76
C LYS A 248 -38.34 3.82 -11.72
N ILE A 249 -37.36 3.25 -11.03
CA ILE A 249 -37.59 2.22 -10.02
C ILE A 249 -38.05 2.83 -8.69
N SER A 250 -37.42 3.91 -8.24
CA SER A 250 -37.59 4.44 -6.89
C SER A 250 -38.72 5.47 -6.76
N ILE A 251 -38.93 6.31 -7.77
CA ILE A 251 -39.98 7.35 -7.77
C ILE A 251 -41.24 6.85 -8.49
N GLU A 252 -41.07 6.22 -9.64
CA GLU A 252 -42.21 5.72 -10.44
C GLU A 252 -42.63 4.28 -10.08
N ASN A 253 -41.93 3.63 -9.15
CA ASN A 253 -42.19 2.25 -8.72
C ASN A 253 -42.22 1.23 -9.88
N ASN A 254 -41.47 1.49 -10.95
CA ASN A 254 -41.44 0.65 -12.15
C ASN A 254 -40.25 -0.31 -12.14
N TYR A 255 -40.45 -1.47 -11.50
CA TYR A 255 -39.42 -2.50 -11.33
C TYR A 255 -39.04 -3.26 -12.61
N ILE A 256 -39.73 -3.05 -13.74
CA ILE A 256 -39.38 -3.67 -15.03
C ILE A 256 -37.98 -3.24 -15.47
N TYR A 257 -37.53 -2.05 -15.05
CA TYR A 257 -36.22 -1.51 -15.41
C TYR A 257 -35.03 -2.13 -14.65
N LYS A 258 -35.25 -3.02 -13.68
CA LYS A 258 -34.17 -3.62 -12.87
C LYS A 258 -33.13 -4.37 -13.72
N GLU A 259 -33.56 -5.02 -14.80
CA GLU A 259 -32.66 -5.77 -15.69
C GLU A 259 -31.77 -4.82 -16.48
N LYS A 260 -32.36 -3.79 -17.07
CA LYS A 260 -31.66 -2.74 -17.80
C LYS A 260 -30.69 -1.98 -16.89
N LEU A 261 -31.06 -1.72 -15.63
CA LEU A 261 -30.17 -1.13 -14.62
C LEU A 261 -28.94 -2.00 -14.38
N LEU A 262 -29.11 -3.32 -14.23
CA LEU A 262 -28.00 -4.25 -14.04
C LEU A 262 -27.09 -4.31 -15.27
N GLU A 263 -27.64 -4.20 -16.48
CA GLU A 263 -26.85 -4.11 -17.71
C GLU A 263 -26.03 -2.83 -17.78
N GLU A 264 -26.62 -1.68 -17.47
CA GLU A 264 -25.92 -0.39 -17.54
C GLU A 264 -24.77 -0.30 -16.52
N ILE A 265 -24.94 -0.88 -15.32
CA ILE A 265 -23.88 -0.92 -14.30
C ILE A 265 -22.64 -1.69 -14.77
N LYS A 266 -22.78 -2.66 -15.69
CA LYS A 266 -21.64 -3.40 -16.25
C LYS A 266 -20.78 -2.53 -17.16
N ASN A 267 -21.32 -1.42 -17.67
CA ASN A 267 -20.57 -0.49 -18.50
C ASN A 267 -19.64 0.42 -17.67
N ILE A 268 -19.84 0.50 -16.36
CA ILE A 268 -18.95 1.24 -15.46
C ILE A 268 -17.56 0.59 -15.45
N SER A 269 -16.51 1.40 -15.58
CA SER A 269 -15.14 0.92 -15.53
C SER A 269 -14.68 0.57 -14.10
N GLY A 270 -13.90 -0.50 -13.96
CA GLY A 270 -13.13 -0.80 -12.76
C GLY A 270 -13.98 -1.24 -11.55
N HIS A 271 -13.45 -1.01 -10.35
CA HIS A 271 -14.04 -1.52 -9.11
C HIS A 271 -15.38 -0.83 -8.75
N SER A 272 -15.64 0.38 -9.26
CA SER A 272 -16.92 1.07 -9.05
C SER A 272 -18.12 0.27 -9.56
N SER A 273 -17.99 -0.47 -10.66
CA SER A 273 -19.08 -1.35 -11.16
C SER A 273 -19.48 -2.40 -10.12
N LEU A 274 -18.48 -3.03 -9.48
CA LEU A 274 -18.71 -4.03 -8.45
C LEU A 274 -19.38 -3.45 -7.21
N LEU A 275 -19.01 -2.22 -6.82
CA LEU A 275 -19.62 -1.52 -5.69
C LEU A 275 -21.09 -1.19 -5.96
N TRP A 276 -21.40 -0.61 -7.12
CA TRP A 276 -22.78 -0.33 -7.54
C TRP A 276 -23.63 -1.60 -7.59
N LYS A 277 -23.08 -2.67 -8.18
CA LYS A 277 -23.76 -3.97 -8.25
C LYS A 277 -24.08 -4.52 -6.86
N LYS A 278 -23.11 -4.50 -5.94
CA LYS A 278 -23.30 -4.99 -4.56
C LYS A 278 -24.26 -4.12 -3.76
N TYR A 279 -24.28 -2.81 -4.00
CA TYR A 279 -25.18 -1.89 -3.31
C TYR A 279 -26.63 -2.07 -3.75
N LEU A 280 -26.87 -2.12 -5.06
CA LEU A 280 -28.23 -2.09 -5.61
C LEU A 280 -28.89 -3.48 -5.71
N PHE A 281 -28.13 -4.58 -5.72
CA PHE A 281 -28.68 -5.91 -5.97
C PHE A 281 -28.29 -6.94 -4.92
N LYS A 282 -29.29 -7.68 -4.44
CA LYS A 282 -29.12 -8.88 -3.63
C LYS A 282 -28.77 -10.09 -4.49
N ASN A 283 -29.40 -10.22 -5.66
CA ASN A 283 -29.16 -11.30 -6.61
C ASN A 283 -29.09 -10.72 -8.03
N THR A 284 -28.12 -11.21 -8.81
CA THR A 284 -27.85 -10.77 -10.18
C THR A 284 -27.86 -11.90 -11.21
N ASN A 285 -28.36 -13.07 -10.81
CA ASN A 285 -28.63 -14.16 -11.74
C ASN A 285 -29.69 -13.71 -12.75
N ARG A 286 -29.43 -13.90 -14.05
CA ARG A 286 -30.31 -13.48 -15.14
C ARG A 286 -31.75 -13.99 -14.97
N ASN A 287 -31.92 -15.19 -14.40
CA ASN A 287 -33.24 -15.78 -14.20
C ASN A 287 -33.96 -15.28 -12.94
N ASN A 288 -33.26 -14.57 -12.05
CA ASN A 288 -33.82 -14.08 -10.78
C ASN A 288 -33.05 -12.85 -10.27
N ILE A 289 -33.28 -11.70 -10.90
CA ILE A 289 -32.69 -10.42 -10.49
C ILE A 289 -33.51 -9.85 -9.32
N VAL A 290 -32.84 -9.62 -8.19
CA VAL A 290 -33.44 -9.12 -6.94
C VAL A 290 -32.68 -7.89 -6.49
N LEU A 291 -33.40 -6.77 -6.34
CA LEU A 291 -32.85 -5.53 -5.79
C LEU A 291 -32.57 -5.69 -4.30
N ASN A 292 -31.58 -4.95 -3.80
CA ASN A 292 -31.36 -4.81 -2.37
C ASN A 292 -32.39 -3.88 -1.74
N ASP A 293 -32.57 -4.05 -0.44
CA ASP A 293 -33.36 -3.14 0.39
C ASP A 293 -32.46 -1.99 0.87
N VAL A 294 -32.31 -0.96 0.04
CA VAL A 294 -31.42 0.19 0.28
C VAL A 294 -32.14 1.51 0.08
N LYS A 295 -31.72 2.54 0.84
CA LYS A 295 -32.38 3.86 0.92
C LYS A 295 -32.68 4.48 -0.45
N ILE A 296 -31.82 4.30 -1.44
CA ILE A 296 -32.00 4.88 -2.79
C ILE A 296 -33.26 4.40 -3.53
N PHE A 297 -33.84 3.25 -3.13
CA PHE A 297 -35.09 2.73 -3.68
C PHE A 297 -36.34 3.11 -2.86
N HIS A 298 -36.17 3.76 -1.71
CA HIS A 298 -37.25 4.13 -0.78
C HIS A 298 -37.29 5.63 -0.49
N VAL A 299 -36.90 6.43 -1.48
CA VAL A 299 -36.84 7.89 -1.42
C VAL A 299 -38.24 8.51 -1.52
N LYS A 300 -38.45 9.64 -0.84
CA LYS A 300 -39.75 10.33 -0.83
C LYS A 300 -39.98 11.17 -2.08
N ASP A 301 -38.91 11.77 -2.59
CA ASP A 301 -38.95 12.69 -3.72
C ASP A 301 -37.63 12.67 -4.51
N GLU A 302 -37.62 13.38 -5.63
CA GLU A 302 -36.44 13.48 -6.50
C GLU A 302 -35.26 14.18 -5.82
N LYS A 303 -35.52 15.09 -4.87
CA LYS A 303 -34.46 15.78 -4.13
C LYS A 303 -33.68 14.79 -3.26
N GLU A 304 -34.38 13.95 -2.49
CA GLU A 304 -33.75 12.90 -1.69
C GLU A 304 -33.02 11.89 -2.59
N LEU A 305 -33.58 11.55 -3.76
CA LEU A 305 -32.89 10.72 -4.75
C LEU A 305 -31.57 11.34 -5.22
N LYS A 306 -31.58 12.63 -5.59
CA LYS A 306 -30.40 13.35 -6.07
C LYS A 306 -29.29 13.34 -5.02
N GLU A 307 -29.64 13.62 -3.76
CA GLU A 307 -28.68 13.63 -2.65
C GLU A 307 -28.05 12.25 -2.43
N ILE A 308 -28.86 11.19 -2.29
CA ILE A 308 -28.35 9.83 -2.05
C ILE A 308 -27.55 9.33 -3.24
N PHE A 309 -28.01 9.61 -4.47
CA PHE A 309 -27.30 9.23 -5.67
C PHE A 309 -25.92 9.91 -5.74
N PHE A 310 -25.84 11.21 -5.48
CA PHE A 310 -24.59 11.96 -5.48
C PHE A 310 -23.60 11.41 -4.44
N GLN A 311 -24.05 11.21 -3.21
CA GLN A 311 -23.23 10.64 -2.14
C GLN A 311 -22.73 9.24 -2.52
N THR A 312 -23.61 8.38 -3.05
CA THR A 312 -23.27 7.01 -3.47
C THR A 312 -22.25 6.99 -4.62
N LEU A 313 -22.46 7.85 -5.63
CA LEU A 313 -21.56 8.02 -6.76
C LEU A 313 -20.15 8.37 -6.28
N HIS A 314 -20.01 9.42 -5.47
CA HIS A 314 -18.71 9.88 -5.04
C HIS A 314 -18.05 8.96 -4.00
N LEU A 315 -18.83 8.31 -3.13
CA LEU A 315 -18.34 7.23 -2.27
C LEU A 315 -17.68 6.12 -3.10
N PHE A 316 -18.36 5.60 -4.12
CA PHE A 316 -17.83 4.48 -4.91
C PHE A 316 -16.67 4.87 -5.82
N LYS A 317 -16.62 6.12 -6.30
CA LYS A 317 -15.43 6.67 -6.97
C LYS A 317 -14.24 6.72 -6.01
N CYS A 318 -14.45 7.23 -4.79
CA CYS A 318 -13.40 7.34 -3.79
C CYS A 318 -12.90 5.96 -3.35
N LYS A 319 -13.80 5.03 -2.99
CA LYS A 319 -13.41 3.66 -2.63
C LYS A 319 -12.66 2.94 -3.76
N SER A 320 -13.05 3.12 -5.02
CA SER A 320 -12.30 2.54 -6.14
C SER A 320 -10.87 3.09 -6.20
N THR A 321 -10.70 4.41 -6.05
CA THR A 321 -9.38 5.07 -6.08
C THR A 321 -8.53 4.68 -4.87
N LEU A 322 -9.11 4.65 -3.68
CA LEU A 322 -8.44 4.29 -2.43
C LEU A 322 -7.99 2.81 -2.43
N LYS A 323 -8.81 1.91 -2.98
CA LYS A 323 -8.42 0.51 -3.17
C LYS A 323 -7.21 0.37 -4.11
N ASP A 324 -7.15 1.20 -5.13
CA ASP A 324 -5.97 1.29 -6.00
C ASP A 324 -4.74 1.81 -5.25
N TYR A 325 -4.92 2.77 -4.34
CA TYR A 325 -3.82 3.32 -3.55
C TYR A 325 -3.35 2.38 -2.45
N PHE A 326 -4.21 1.49 -1.94
CA PHE A 326 -3.85 0.48 -0.94
C PHE A 326 -2.62 -0.34 -1.33
N ASP A 327 -2.66 -1.00 -2.50
CA ASP A 327 -1.55 -1.86 -2.95
C ASP A 327 -0.24 -1.07 -3.05
N LEU A 328 -0.32 0.15 -3.58
CA LEU A 328 0.83 1.01 -3.78
C LEU A 328 1.42 1.49 -2.45
N ASN A 329 0.58 2.02 -1.55
CA ASN A 329 0.98 2.46 -0.22
C ASN A 329 1.56 1.29 0.58
N ARG A 330 0.93 0.12 0.52
CA ARG A 330 1.43 -1.10 1.16
C ARG A 330 2.82 -1.46 0.67
N ARG A 331 3.07 -1.46 -0.65
CA ARG A 331 4.41 -1.78 -1.21
C ARG A 331 5.49 -0.83 -0.69
N TYR A 332 5.27 0.48 -0.75
CA TYR A 332 6.24 1.45 -0.24
C TYR A 332 6.42 1.40 1.27
N ILE A 333 5.35 1.21 2.04
CA ILE A 333 5.46 1.11 3.50
C ILE A 333 6.19 -0.18 3.89
N LYS A 334 5.90 -1.30 3.21
CA LYS A 334 6.46 -2.60 3.52
C LYS A 334 7.97 -2.69 3.31
N ILE A 335 8.54 -1.99 2.31
CA ILE A 335 10.01 -1.97 2.09
C ILE A 335 10.81 -1.29 3.22
N THR A 336 10.14 -0.67 4.21
CA THR A 336 10.83 -0.19 5.41
C THR A 336 11.16 -1.30 6.41
N ASP A 337 10.55 -2.49 6.26
CA ASP A 337 10.65 -3.63 7.16
C ASP A 337 10.31 -3.36 8.64
N ILE A 338 9.65 -2.23 8.94
CA ILE A 338 9.19 -1.90 10.30
C ILE A 338 7.68 -2.04 10.51
N VAL A 339 6.95 -2.44 9.45
CA VAL A 339 5.49 -2.52 9.44
C VAL A 339 5.04 -3.94 9.15
N LEU A 340 4.20 -4.48 10.01
CA LEU A 340 3.58 -5.80 9.91
C LEU A 340 2.22 -5.66 9.24
N PHE A 341 2.03 -6.29 8.09
CA PHE A 341 0.74 -6.46 7.41
C PHE A 341 0.19 -7.85 7.68
N ASN A 342 -0.35 -8.06 8.89
CA ASN A 342 -1.05 -9.28 9.25
C ASN A 342 -2.44 -9.31 8.58
N ASP A 343 -3.05 -10.50 8.46
CA ASP A 343 -4.31 -10.70 7.72
C ASP A 343 -5.44 -9.75 8.12
N ASP A 344 -5.51 -9.33 9.39
CA ASP A 344 -6.58 -8.46 9.92
C ASP A 344 -6.07 -7.10 10.46
N LYS A 345 -4.76 -6.94 10.64
CA LYS A 345 -4.16 -5.80 11.35
C LYS A 345 -2.85 -5.36 10.75
N ILE A 346 -2.66 -4.05 10.70
CA ILE A 346 -1.45 -3.38 10.28
C ILE A 346 -0.84 -2.71 11.50
N GLU A 347 0.35 -3.16 11.90
CA GLU A 347 1.02 -2.82 13.15
C GLU A 347 2.49 -2.47 12.89
N LEU A 348 3.14 -1.84 13.86
CA LEU A 348 4.60 -1.65 13.82
C LEU A 348 5.30 -2.81 14.53
N ASP A 349 6.52 -3.13 14.10
CA ASP A 349 7.41 -4.00 14.87
C ASP A 349 7.66 -3.43 16.28
N ILE A 350 8.15 -4.26 17.20
CA ILE A 350 8.33 -3.87 18.60
C ILE A 350 9.21 -2.62 18.79
N ILE A 351 10.33 -2.50 18.08
CA ILE A 351 11.23 -1.34 18.21
C ILE A 351 10.56 -0.11 17.62
N ALA A 352 10.03 -0.22 16.40
CA ALA A 352 9.37 0.89 15.72
C ALA A 352 8.15 1.40 16.49
N LYS A 353 7.33 0.49 17.02
CA LYS A 353 6.16 0.81 17.84
C LYS A 353 6.54 1.73 19.00
N TYR A 354 7.54 1.33 19.79
CA TYR A 354 7.92 2.11 20.96
C TYR A 354 8.73 3.35 20.61
N TYR A 355 9.52 3.33 19.54
CA TYR A 355 10.20 4.52 19.03
C TYR A 355 9.20 5.61 18.62
N PHE A 356 8.25 5.30 17.74
CA PHE A 356 7.27 6.28 17.26
C PHE A 356 6.27 6.70 18.34
N LYS A 357 5.92 5.80 19.27
CA LYS A 357 5.13 6.17 20.45
C LYS A 357 5.87 7.15 21.37
N PHE A 358 7.18 7.00 21.54
CA PHE A 358 7.98 7.92 22.34
C PHE A 358 7.99 9.34 21.74
N ILE A 359 8.06 9.47 20.42
CA ILE A 359 8.12 10.76 19.71
C ILE A 359 6.76 11.25 19.18
N GLU A 360 5.66 10.64 19.60
CA GLU A 360 4.31 10.85 19.04
C GLU A 360 3.92 12.32 18.93
N ASN A 361 4.16 13.11 19.97
CA ASN A 361 3.82 14.53 20.01
C ASN A 361 4.58 15.34 18.94
N GLY A 362 5.82 14.94 18.63
CA GLY A 362 6.63 15.56 17.60
C GLY A 362 6.17 15.23 16.18
N LEU A 363 5.69 14.00 15.95
CA LEU A 363 5.26 13.53 14.62
C LEU A 363 4.16 14.41 14.04
N PHE A 364 3.14 14.74 14.83
CA PHE A 364 2.00 15.53 14.36
C PHE A 364 2.39 16.95 13.94
N ASN A 365 3.42 17.53 14.57
CA ASN A 365 3.90 18.87 14.24
C ASN A 365 4.48 18.94 12.82
N ILE A 366 5.21 17.91 12.41
CA ILE A 366 5.91 17.88 11.11
C ILE A 366 5.13 17.16 10.01
N ALA A 367 4.00 16.52 10.35
CA ALA A 367 3.23 15.66 9.44
C ALA A 367 2.66 16.39 8.22
N PHE A 368 2.44 17.71 8.32
CA PHE A 368 1.81 18.53 7.29
C PHE A 368 2.73 19.63 6.75
N GLU A 369 4.03 19.37 6.80
CA GLU A 369 5.09 20.28 6.35
C GLU A 369 5.94 19.62 5.26
N LYS A 370 6.56 20.43 4.39
CA LYS A 370 7.48 19.91 3.37
C LYS A 370 8.83 19.58 3.99
N SER A 371 9.45 18.49 3.54
CA SER A 371 10.87 18.24 3.82
C SER A 371 11.76 18.78 2.70
N ASP A 372 12.69 19.65 3.05
CA ASP A 372 13.71 20.14 2.10
C ASP A 372 14.88 19.17 1.92
N LYS A 373 14.86 18.04 2.65
CA LYS A 373 15.96 17.06 2.69
C LYS A 373 15.70 15.83 1.81
N LEU A 374 14.63 15.84 1.01
CA LEU A 374 14.15 14.68 0.23
C LEU A 374 15.28 14.00 -0.57
N PHE A 375 16.09 14.78 -1.28
CA PHE A 375 17.14 14.30 -2.17
C PHE A 375 18.52 14.09 -1.52
N ILE A 376 18.68 14.46 -0.25
CA ILE A 376 19.97 14.44 0.48
C ILE A 376 20.05 13.17 1.32
N ASN A 377 21.18 12.47 1.29
CA ASN A 377 21.41 11.35 2.21
C ASN A 377 21.84 11.91 3.57
N THR A 378 21.02 11.70 4.58
CA THR A 378 21.24 12.28 5.91
C THR A 378 20.83 11.30 7.01
N ASP A 379 21.37 11.49 8.21
CA ASP A 379 21.01 10.70 9.40
C ASP A 379 19.65 11.08 9.96
N LEU A 380 19.08 10.25 10.83
CA LEU A 380 17.72 10.43 11.34
C LEU A 380 17.56 11.77 12.07
N GLU A 381 18.46 12.11 13.00
CA GLU A 381 18.43 13.38 13.74
C GLU A 381 18.52 14.61 12.83
N ASN A 382 19.13 14.43 11.66
CA ASN A 382 19.27 15.49 10.67
C ASN A 382 18.05 15.58 9.76
N ILE A 383 17.10 14.65 9.78
CA ILE A 383 15.81 14.83 9.10
C ILE A 383 15.01 15.91 9.84
N ASP A 384 14.85 15.70 11.14
CA ASP A 384 14.16 16.58 12.08
C ASP A 384 14.63 16.28 13.52
N ASN A 385 14.65 17.28 14.40
CA ASN A 385 15.12 17.13 15.77
C ASN A 385 14.26 16.13 16.59
N ILE A 386 13.00 15.90 16.21
CA ILE A 386 12.17 14.89 16.89
C ILE A 386 12.75 13.47 16.79
N PHE A 387 13.58 13.20 15.78
CA PHE A 387 14.19 11.88 15.59
C PHE A 387 15.50 11.70 16.37
N ASN A 388 16.00 12.76 17.00
CA ASN A 388 17.21 12.74 17.82
C ASN A 388 16.95 12.05 19.18
N VAL A 389 16.76 10.74 19.14
CA VAL A 389 16.50 9.91 20.33
C VAL A 389 17.63 8.92 20.53
N LYS A 390 18.21 8.94 21.73
CA LYS A 390 19.28 8.00 22.11
C LYS A 390 18.73 6.59 22.20
N GLU A 391 19.46 5.60 21.68
CA GLU A 391 19.07 4.18 21.74
C GLU A 391 18.67 3.74 23.16
N LYS A 392 19.48 4.11 24.17
CA LYS A 392 19.22 3.76 25.59
C LYS A 392 17.88 4.29 26.11
N THR A 393 17.43 5.45 25.62
CA THR A 393 16.12 6.00 26.00
C THR A 393 15.00 5.11 25.49
N ILE A 394 15.13 4.58 24.27
CA ILE A 394 14.16 3.64 23.70
C ILE A 394 14.19 2.31 24.44
N TYR A 395 15.37 1.78 24.78
CA TYR A 395 15.48 0.53 25.54
C TYR A 395 14.78 0.61 26.90
N ASN A 396 14.98 1.72 27.62
CA ASN A 396 14.29 1.98 28.88
C ASN A 396 12.77 2.08 28.67
N TYR A 397 12.33 2.80 27.63
CA TYR A 397 10.91 2.96 27.33
C TYR A 397 10.23 1.62 26.99
N ILE A 398 10.89 0.76 26.21
CA ILE A 398 10.42 -0.60 25.92
C ILE A 398 10.35 -1.42 27.22
N SER A 399 11.41 -1.37 28.02
CA SER A 399 11.51 -2.10 29.30
C SER A 399 10.33 -1.78 30.22
N GLU A 400 10.04 -0.49 30.40
CA GLU A 400 8.93 0.00 31.21
C GLU A 400 7.56 -0.44 30.67
N ASN A 401 7.36 -0.36 29.35
CA ASN A 401 6.07 -0.68 28.74
C ASN A 401 5.78 -2.18 28.64
N LEU A 402 6.81 -3.02 28.57
CA LEU A 402 6.69 -4.48 28.49
C LEU A 402 6.92 -5.19 29.82
N ASN A 403 7.33 -4.46 30.85
CA ASN A 403 7.71 -5.01 32.15
C ASN A 403 8.81 -6.10 32.03
N ILE A 404 9.82 -5.82 31.20
CA ILE A 404 11.01 -6.66 30.98
C ILE A 404 12.26 -5.82 31.15
N LYS A 405 13.39 -6.45 31.50
CA LYS A 405 14.66 -5.74 31.67
C LYS A 405 15.47 -5.78 30.37
N ILE A 406 15.82 -4.61 29.82
CA ILE A 406 16.69 -4.47 28.64
C ILE A 406 17.85 -3.53 29.02
N GLU A 407 19.03 -4.08 29.25
CA GLU A 407 20.23 -3.32 29.61
C GLU A 407 21.04 -2.91 28.37
N ASN A 408 20.96 -3.70 27.30
CA ASN A 408 21.84 -3.55 26.14
C ASN A 408 21.18 -3.98 24.82
N LYS A 409 21.86 -3.70 23.71
CA LYS A 409 21.40 -3.98 22.35
C LYS A 409 21.26 -5.49 22.06
N LEU A 410 22.04 -6.36 22.72
CA LEU A 410 21.95 -7.81 22.51
C LEU A 410 20.64 -8.37 23.08
N GLU A 411 20.29 -7.97 24.30
CA GLU A 411 19.01 -8.37 24.92
C GLU A 411 17.80 -7.91 24.11
N LEU A 412 17.82 -6.69 23.57
CA LEU A 412 16.77 -6.24 22.67
C LEU A 412 16.70 -7.09 21.40
N LYS A 413 17.85 -7.47 20.82
CA LYS A 413 17.90 -8.34 19.64
C LYS A 413 17.30 -9.72 19.95
N ASP A 414 17.54 -10.26 21.13
CA ASP A 414 16.97 -11.55 21.55
C ASP A 414 15.44 -11.47 21.68
N ILE A 415 14.92 -10.40 22.29
CA ILE A 415 13.46 -10.15 22.38
C ILE A 415 12.83 -10.05 20.99
N VAL A 416 13.46 -9.31 20.07
CA VAL A 416 13.00 -9.18 18.67
C VAL A 416 13.07 -10.53 17.96
N LYS A 417 14.13 -11.31 18.16
CA LYS A 417 14.30 -12.64 17.56
C LYS A 417 13.24 -13.61 18.06
N GLU A 418 12.93 -13.60 19.35
CA GLU A 418 11.84 -14.40 19.93
C GLU A 418 10.47 -14.00 19.39
N ASP A 419 10.19 -12.70 19.26
CA ASP A 419 8.95 -12.21 18.65
C ASP A 419 8.81 -12.68 17.20
N ARG A 420 9.86 -12.50 16.39
CA ARG A 420 9.92 -12.99 15.00
C ARG A 420 9.69 -14.50 14.93
N TYR A 421 10.34 -15.28 15.80
CA TYR A 421 10.19 -16.73 15.85
C TYR A 421 8.75 -17.16 16.19
N LYS A 422 8.11 -16.50 17.17
CA LYS A 422 6.69 -16.74 17.51
C LYS A 422 5.78 -16.41 16.33
N ARG A 423 5.97 -15.26 15.69
CA ARG A 423 5.17 -14.83 14.53
C ARG A 423 5.34 -15.77 13.35
N PHE A 424 6.55 -16.25 13.08
CA PHE A 424 6.77 -17.18 11.99
C PHE A 424 6.09 -18.52 12.23
N ASN A 425 6.12 -19.05 13.46
CA ASN A 425 5.38 -20.27 13.81
C ASN A 425 3.86 -20.10 13.60
N ILE A 426 3.29 -18.97 14.01
CA ILE A 426 1.88 -18.65 13.77
C ILE A 426 1.57 -18.60 12.27
N LEU A 427 2.45 -17.99 11.47
CA LEU A 427 2.31 -17.92 10.01
C LEU A 427 2.34 -19.32 9.39
N ILE A 428 3.27 -20.17 9.81
CA ILE A 428 3.39 -21.55 9.33
C ILE A 428 2.09 -22.31 9.61
N ASP A 429 1.56 -22.23 10.84
CA ASP A 429 0.35 -22.94 11.22
C ASP A 429 -0.89 -22.46 10.44
N LYS A 430 -1.00 -21.15 10.20
CA LYS A 430 -2.14 -20.56 9.49
C LYS A 430 -2.07 -20.75 7.97
N LYS A 431 -0.89 -20.56 7.37
CA LYS A 431 -0.73 -20.38 5.92
C LYS A 431 0.05 -21.51 5.25
N PHE A 432 0.91 -22.22 5.97
CA PHE A 432 1.83 -23.22 5.41
C PHE A 432 1.70 -24.58 6.10
N ASN A 433 0.47 -25.04 6.33
CA ASN A 433 0.24 -26.41 6.76
C ASN A 433 0.65 -27.43 5.67
N LYS A 434 0.76 -28.70 6.04
CA LYS A 434 1.21 -29.80 5.17
C LYS A 434 0.51 -29.82 3.79
N ASN A 435 -0.82 -29.70 3.78
CA ASN A 435 -1.58 -29.74 2.52
C ASN A 435 -1.25 -28.55 1.63
N LYS A 436 -1.10 -27.37 2.25
CA LYS A 436 -0.78 -26.15 1.52
C LYS A 436 0.64 -26.17 0.93
N ILE A 437 1.60 -26.71 1.66
CA ILE A 437 2.97 -26.92 1.16
C ILE A 437 2.96 -27.85 -0.05
N ILE A 438 2.26 -28.98 0.01
CA ILE A 438 2.14 -29.91 -1.13
C ILE A 438 1.50 -29.22 -2.33
N GLU A 439 0.44 -28.43 -2.12
CA GLU A 439 -0.20 -27.65 -3.18
C GLU A 439 0.79 -26.67 -3.85
N ILE A 440 1.59 -25.96 -3.04
CA ILE A 440 2.58 -25.00 -3.55
C ILE A 440 3.69 -25.72 -4.33
N LEU A 441 4.23 -26.82 -3.81
CA LEU A 441 5.27 -27.61 -4.48
C LEU A 441 4.78 -28.16 -5.84
N ASN A 442 3.55 -28.69 -5.89
CA ASN A 442 2.95 -29.14 -7.15
C ASN A 442 2.80 -27.99 -8.15
N LYS A 443 2.45 -26.78 -7.70
CA LYS A 443 2.36 -25.60 -8.58
C LYS A 443 3.72 -25.16 -9.10
N ILE A 444 4.77 -25.25 -8.27
CA ILE A 444 6.16 -24.99 -8.70
C ILE A 444 6.58 -26.01 -9.77
N GLU A 445 6.34 -27.30 -9.54
CA GLU A 445 6.64 -28.38 -10.50
C GLU A 445 5.97 -28.14 -11.86
N ASN A 446 4.70 -27.71 -11.85
CA ASN A 446 3.92 -27.43 -13.06
C ASN A 446 4.17 -26.04 -13.68
N ARG A 447 5.14 -25.26 -13.17
CA ARG A 447 5.44 -23.88 -13.63
C ARG A 447 4.24 -22.93 -13.58
N ASP A 448 3.36 -23.11 -12.60
CA ASP A 448 2.24 -22.20 -12.31
C ASP A 448 2.72 -21.02 -11.44
N ASP A 449 3.74 -20.31 -11.93
CA ASP A 449 4.49 -19.28 -11.20
C ASP A 449 3.59 -18.14 -10.66
N ASN A 450 2.52 -17.83 -11.39
CA ASN A 450 1.55 -16.80 -10.98
C ASN A 450 0.76 -17.21 -9.74
N GLU A 451 0.27 -18.46 -9.69
CA GLU A 451 -0.43 -18.95 -8.51
C GLU A 451 0.53 -19.16 -7.33
N VAL A 452 1.76 -19.64 -7.57
CA VAL A 452 2.79 -19.73 -6.52
C VAL A 452 2.98 -18.38 -5.82
N ARG A 453 3.15 -17.29 -6.60
CA ARG A 453 3.32 -15.94 -6.05
C ARG A 453 2.07 -15.45 -5.30
N LYS A 454 0.86 -15.80 -5.75
CA LYS A 454 -0.38 -15.48 -5.02
C LYS A 454 -0.49 -16.23 -3.69
N LEU A 455 -0.06 -17.49 -3.65
CA LEU A 455 -0.14 -18.33 -2.46
C LEU A 455 0.92 -17.97 -1.41
N VAL A 456 2.12 -17.56 -1.84
CA VAL A 456 3.23 -17.26 -0.94
C VAL A 456 3.42 -15.74 -0.84
N THR A 457 4.05 -15.14 -1.86
CA THR A 457 4.35 -13.70 -1.93
C THR A 457 4.71 -13.32 -3.38
N ASP A 458 4.42 -12.09 -3.77
CA ASP A 458 4.84 -11.52 -5.05
C ASP A 458 6.13 -10.70 -4.95
N ASN A 459 6.79 -10.72 -3.78
CA ASN A 459 8.03 -10.00 -3.50
C ASN A 459 9.31 -10.86 -3.58
N ALA A 460 9.15 -12.14 -3.98
CA ALA A 460 10.26 -13.04 -4.23
C ALA A 460 10.05 -13.82 -5.54
N ASP A 461 11.15 -14.19 -6.18
CA ASP A 461 11.11 -15.09 -7.32
C ASP A 461 10.78 -16.54 -6.92
N VAL A 462 10.36 -17.34 -7.91
CA VAL A 462 9.91 -18.72 -7.66
C VAL A 462 11.02 -19.60 -7.09
N PRO A 463 12.29 -19.49 -7.52
CA PRO A 463 13.41 -20.16 -6.85
C PRO A 463 13.52 -19.82 -5.35
N THR A 464 13.56 -18.54 -4.97
CA THR A 464 13.58 -18.13 -3.56
C THR A 464 12.34 -18.64 -2.79
N ILE A 465 11.16 -18.64 -3.42
CA ILE A 465 9.95 -19.21 -2.82
C ILE A 465 10.09 -20.73 -2.61
N PHE A 466 10.70 -21.44 -3.55
CA PHE A 466 10.95 -22.87 -3.42
C PHE A 466 11.85 -23.17 -2.22
N GLU A 467 12.97 -22.46 -2.08
CA GLU A 467 13.89 -22.56 -0.93
C GLU A 467 13.17 -22.29 0.40
N TYR A 468 12.31 -21.27 0.42
CA TYR A 468 11.49 -20.91 1.57
C TYR A 468 10.52 -22.03 1.97
N ILE A 469 9.80 -22.59 1.00
CA ILE A 469 8.83 -23.67 1.22
C ILE A 469 9.53 -24.96 1.64
N LEU A 470 10.70 -25.27 1.07
CA LEU A 470 11.50 -26.43 1.45
C LEU A 470 12.01 -26.32 2.90
N SER A 471 12.42 -25.13 3.33
CA SER A 471 12.81 -24.87 4.72
C SER A 471 11.67 -25.13 5.70
N ILE A 472 10.47 -24.64 5.39
CA ILE A 472 9.28 -24.89 6.23
C ILE A 472 8.94 -26.38 6.22
N ALA A 473 9.03 -27.06 5.07
CA ALA A 473 8.78 -28.49 4.99
C ALA A 473 9.73 -29.28 5.91
N TRP A 474 11.03 -28.96 5.89
CA TRP A 474 12.00 -29.58 6.78
C TRP A 474 11.73 -29.30 8.25
N TYR A 475 11.37 -28.06 8.60
CA TYR A 475 11.00 -27.69 9.96
C TYR A 475 9.78 -28.45 10.46
N LEU A 476 8.79 -28.69 9.60
CA LEU A 476 7.63 -29.52 9.96
C LEU A 476 7.97 -31.01 10.06
N ILE A 477 8.87 -31.52 9.21
CA ILE A 477 9.34 -32.92 9.26
C ILE A 477 10.14 -33.17 10.54
N SER A 478 10.89 -32.18 11.02
CA SER A 478 11.65 -32.28 12.26
C SER A 478 10.84 -31.92 13.51
N ASP A 479 9.51 -32.05 13.49
CA ASP A 479 8.63 -31.72 14.62
C ASP A 479 8.88 -30.31 15.21
N LYS A 480 9.24 -29.36 14.35
CA LYS A 480 9.60 -27.97 14.71
C LYS A 480 10.79 -27.86 15.68
N GLU A 481 11.70 -28.83 15.65
CA GLU A 481 12.95 -28.74 16.40
C GLU A 481 13.85 -27.61 15.87
N GLY A 482 14.39 -26.83 16.81
CA GLY A 482 15.34 -25.77 16.52
C GLY A 482 14.71 -24.42 16.19
N ASN A 483 15.54 -23.48 15.71
CA ASN A 483 15.06 -22.17 15.26
C ASN A 483 15.18 -22.05 13.75
N ILE A 484 14.06 -22.19 13.04
CA ILE A 484 13.99 -22.08 11.58
C ILE A 484 14.61 -20.79 11.03
N LEU A 485 14.55 -19.68 11.77
CA LEU A 485 15.16 -18.41 11.34
C LEU A 485 16.69 -18.46 11.29
N ASP A 486 17.30 -19.36 12.06
CA ASP A 486 18.75 -19.58 12.04
C ASP A 486 19.17 -20.57 10.93
N TYR A 487 18.24 -21.35 10.38
CA TYR A 487 18.50 -22.39 9.37
C TYR A 487 18.33 -21.91 7.94
N MET A 488 17.48 -20.89 7.75
CA MET A 488 17.19 -20.31 6.45
C MET A 488 18.22 -19.25 6.12
N ASN A 489 18.88 -19.40 4.98
CA ASN A 489 19.77 -18.36 4.47
C ASN A 489 19.02 -17.44 3.49
N LEU A 490 17.84 -16.99 3.93
CA LEU A 490 16.91 -16.22 3.13
C LEU A 490 16.62 -14.88 3.80
N TYR A 491 16.47 -13.86 2.98
CA TYR A 491 15.96 -12.58 3.43
C TYR A 491 14.44 -12.67 3.57
N LEU A 492 13.95 -12.42 4.78
CA LEU A 492 12.52 -12.35 5.07
C LEU A 492 12.12 -10.89 5.29
N ASP A 493 10.98 -10.50 4.74
CA ASP A 493 10.33 -9.24 5.06
C ASP A 493 9.77 -9.23 6.49
N SER A 494 9.24 -8.09 6.93
CA SER A 494 8.62 -7.93 8.24
C SER A 494 7.48 -8.92 8.54
N ASP A 495 6.79 -9.45 7.52
CA ASP A 495 5.71 -10.43 7.62
C ASP A 495 6.21 -11.89 7.64
N MET A 496 7.53 -12.10 7.72
CA MET A 496 8.19 -13.42 7.65
C MET A 496 7.99 -14.14 6.31
N LEU A 497 7.71 -13.42 5.23
CA LEU A 497 7.65 -13.93 3.86
C LEU A 497 8.97 -13.67 3.14
N PRO A 498 9.37 -14.50 2.17
CA PRO A 498 10.64 -14.31 1.48
C PRO A 498 10.64 -13.02 0.64
N LYS A 499 11.79 -12.35 0.56
CA LYS A 499 12.06 -11.26 -0.37
C LYS A 499 13.34 -11.54 -1.16
N THR A 500 13.35 -11.18 -2.44
CA THR A 500 14.55 -11.35 -3.28
C THR A 500 15.36 -10.05 -3.28
N HIS A 501 16.66 -10.14 -3.03
CA HIS A 501 17.63 -9.07 -3.29
C HIS A 501 18.45 -9.38 -4.55
N ALA A 502 19.12 -8.37 -5.11
CA ALA A 502 20.02 -8.60 -6.23
C ALA A 502 21.31 -9.30 -5.75
N SER A 503 21.32 -10.64 -5.62
CA SER A 503 22.46 -11.55 -5.85
C SER A 503 22.27 -12.96 -5.27
N GLY A 504 23.02 -13.95 -5.80
CA GLY A 504 23.13 -15.32 -5.28
C GLY A 504 24.56 -15.71 -4.83
N GLY A 505 24.70 -16.91 -4.25
CA GLY A 505 25.99 -17.56 -3.97
C GLY A 505 26.20 -18.16 -2.57
N MET A 506 25.16 -18.56 -1.85
CA MET A 506 25.31 -19.31 -0.59
C MET A 506 24.44 -20.57 -0.62
N ALA A 507 24.68 -21.54 0.28
CA ALA A 507 23.79 -22.69 0.44
C ALA A 507 22.40 -22.23 0.87
N ASP A 508 21.36 -22.86 0.31
CA ASP A 508 19.98 -22.41 0.42
C ASP A 508 19.41 -22.67 1.83
N ILE A 509 19.79 -23.81 2.43
CA ILE A 509 19.34 -24.22 3.77
C ILE A 509 20.50 -24.89 4.51
N VAL A 510 20.74 -24.48 5.75
CA VAL A 510 21.70 -25.11 6.66
C VAL A 510 20.97 -25.53 7.94
N TYR A 511 20.57 -26.80 8.00
CA TYR A 511 19.95 -27.36 9.19
C TYR A 511 21.02 -27.98 10.11
N ILE A 512 20.99 -27.62 11.39
CA ILE A 512 21.88 -28.16 12.41
C ILE A 512 21.05 -28.90 13.46
N TYR A 513 21.17 -30.23 13.48
CA TYR A 513 20.54 -31.09 14.49
C TYR A 513 21.55 -31.52 15.55
N ILE A 514 21.09 -31.65 16.80
CA ILE A 514 21.83 -32.31 17.88
C ILE A 514 21.15 -33.65 18.14
N ILE A 515 21.75 -34.75 17.66
CA ILE A 515 21.27 -36.11 17.97
C ILE A 515 22.34 -36.78 18.83
N LYS A 516 21.99 -37.12 20.08
CA LYS A 516 22.84 -37.89 21.02
C LYS A 516 24.29 -37.38 21.11
N MET A 517 24.47 -36.08 21.39
CA MET A 517 25.78 -35.40 21.52
C MET A 517 26.63 -35.31 20.24
N ASN A 518 26.10 -35.64 19.05
CA ASN A 518 26.75 -35.36 17.77
C ASN A 518 25.98 -34.28 16.99
N ILE A 519 26.72 -33.33 16.40
CA ILE A 519 26.18 -32.30 15.49
C ILE A 519 26.10 -32.92 14.09
N ILE A 520 24.90 -32.97 13.51
CA ILE A 520 24.70 -33.32 12.10
C ILE A 520 24.30 -32.05 11.36
N GLN A 521 25.06 -31.70 10.32
CA GLN A 521 24.78 -30.58 9.43
C GLN A 521 24.22 -31.13 8.11
N SER A 522 22.98 -30.79 7.78
CA SER A 522 22.42 -31.04 6.45
C SER A 522 22.43 -29.73 5.67
N MET A 523 23.20 -29.70 4.58
CA MET A 523 23.21 -28.59 3.63
C MET A 523 22.38 -28.98 2.41
N ILE A 524 21.44 -28.14 2.03
CA ILE A 524 20.70 -28.25 0.76
C ILE A 524 21.20 -27.12 -0.13
N TYR A 525 21.66 -27.50 -1.33
CA TYR A 525 22.21 -26.63 -2.36
C TYR A 525 21.30 -26.59 -3.59
#